data_AF-A0A7R7XG97-F1
#
_entry.id   AF-A0A7R7XG97-F1
#
_cell.length_a   1.000
_cell.length_b   1.000
_cell.length_c   1.000
_cell.angle_alpha   90.00
_cell.angle_beta   90.00
_cell.angle_gamma   90.00
#
_symmetry.space_group_name_H-M   'P 1'
#
loop_
_entity.id
_entity.type
_entity.pdbx_description
1 polymer ?
#
loop_
_entity_poly.entity_id
_entity_poly.type
_entity_poly.pdbx_seq_one_letter_code
_entity_poly.pdbx_strand_id
1 'polypeptide(L)'
;MLEGLRLSYGASSRLQRIAPDRNLQFQEWSIPAGTPIGMSTALLHHNEKNFPDSHEFIPERWLDPEKRKHLEKYMVSFNKGSRQCVGMNLARSEILLALPNIVRRLDLELYETTREDVTLAHDLFLPFAREGRKGVRVLVG
;
A
#
# COMPACT_ATOMS: atom_id res chain seq x y z
N MET A 1 -8.13 -1.88 -9.28
CA MET A 1 -7.46 -0.78 -8.56
C MET A 1 -7.11 -1.14 -7.13
N LEU A 2 -8.08 -1.48 -6.26
CA LEU A 2 -7.84 -1.64 -4.81
C LEU A 2 -6.71 -2.64 -4.48
N GLU A 3 -6.70 -3.82 -5.10
CA GLU A 3 -5.63 -4.80 -4.85
C GLU A 3 -4.24 -4.29 -5.27
N GLY A 4 -4.16 -3.55 -6.37
CA GLY A 4 -2.91 -2.92 -6.81
C GLY A 4 -2.43 -1.85 -5.83
N LEU A 5 -3.35 -1.07 -5.25
CA LEU A 5 -3.01 -0.11 -4.19
C LEU A 5 -2.57 -0.82 -2.91
N ARG A 6 -3.16 -1.97 -2.57
CA ARG A 6 -2.79 -2.75 -1.39
C ARG A 6 -1.33 -3.21 -1.50
N LEU A 7 -0.96 -3.79 -2.64
CA LEU A 7 0.37 -4.39 -2.86
C LEU A 7 1.45 -3.40 -3.30
N SER A 8 1.10 -2.16 -3.63
CA SER A 8 2.07 -1.07 -3.87
C SER A 8 2.44 -0.31 -2.60
N TYR A 9 1.68 -0.47 -1.51
CA TYR A 9 1.88 0.11 -0.17
C TYR A 9 1.89 1.64 -0.06
N GLY A 10 2.18 2.39 -1.14
CA GLY A 10 2.40 3.83 -1.07
C GLY A 10 3.67 4.13 -0.28
N ALA A 11 3.52 4.83 0.86
CA ALA A 11 4.60 4.93 1.84
C ALA A 11 4.66 3.65 2.69
N SER A 12 5.77 2.90 2.58
CA SER A 12 6.02 1.68 3.36
C SER A 12 6.48 1.99 4.78
N SER A 13 7.20 3.09 4.95
CA SER A 13 7.72 3.54 6.23
C SER A 13 6.62 4.01 7.18
N ARG A 14 6.94 3.95 8.48
CA ARG A 14 6.03 4.42 9.52
C ARG A 14 5.99 5.94 9.51
N LEU A 15 4.84 6.51 9.18
CA LEU A 15 4.59 7.93 9.34
C LEU A 15 4.26 8.24 10.81
N GLN A 16 5.30 8.31 11.63
CA GLN A 16 5.18 8.44 13.07
C GLN A 16 4.45 9.73 13.49
N ARG A 17 3.77 9.66 14.62
CA ARG A 17 3.18 10.79 15.34
C ARG A 17 3.74 10.82 16.75
N ILE A 18 3.96 12.02 17.26
CA ILE A 18 4.47 12.25 18.60
C ILE A 18 3.49 13.20 19.30
N ALA A 19 3.02 12.82 20.48
CA ALA A 19 2.36 13.73 21.40
C ALA A 19 3.43 14.31 22.33
N PRO A 20 3.84 15.58 22.18
CA PRO A 20 5.01 16.11 22.89
C PRO A 20 4.73 16.47 24.35
N ASP A 21 3.47 16.78 24.67
CA ASP A 21 3.07 17.50 25.88
C ASP A 21 2.19 16.67 26.82
N ARG A 22 1.80 15.46 26.41
CA ARG A 22 0.93 14.58 27.20
C ARG A 22 1.17 13.12 26.93
N ASN A 23 0.93 12.31 27.95
CA ASN A 23 0.83 10.87 27.77
C ASN A 23 -0.42 10.54 26.93
N LEU A 24 -0.31 9.53 26.07
CA LEU A 24 -1.42 8.99 25.32
C LEU A 24 -1.95 7.75 26.02
N GLN A 25 -3.25 7.72 26.29
CA GLN A 25 -3.89 6.51 26.81
C GLN A 25 -4.39 5.65 25.65
N PHE A 26 -3.95 4.39 25.58
CA PHE A 26 -4.44 3.39 24.64
C PHE A 26 -4.86 2.14 25.41
N GLN A 27 -6.17 1.93 25.55
CA GLN A 27 -6.73 0.87 26.40
C GLN A 27 -6.15 0.97 27.83
N GLU A 28 -5.51 -0.08 28.34
CA GLU A 28 -4.82 -0.11 29.63
C GLU A 28 -3.43 0.55 29.61
N TRP A 29 -2.87 0.82 28.42
CA TRP A 29 -1.52 1.32 28.26
C TRP A 29 -1.45 2.85 28.33
N SER A 30 -0.55 3.37 29.17
CA SER A 30 -0.17 4.78 29.17
C SER A 30 1.15 4.95 28.43
N ILE A 31 1.10 5.59 27.26
CA ILE A 31 2.27 5.83 26.41
C ILE A 31 2.85 7.21 26.75
N PRO A 32 4.12 7.30 27.20
CA PRO A 32 4.71 8.57 27.63
C PRO A 32 4.73 9.64 26.53
N ALA A 33 4.60 10.90 26.95
CA ALA A 33 4.85 12.05 26.10
C ALA A 33 6.22 11.94 25.40
N GLY A 34 6.30 12.40 24.16
CA GLY A 34 7.52 12.33 23.34
C GLY A 34 7.74 10.99 22.63
N THR A 35 6.95 9.95 22.92
CA THR A 35 7.08 8.64 22.25
C THR A 35 6.60 8.69 20.80
N PRO A 36 7.43 8.35 19.79
CA PRO A 36 6.97 8.19 18.42
C PRO A 36 6.12 6.93 18.26
N ILE A 37 4.90 7.09 17.77
CA ILE A 37 3.96 6.00 17.51
C ILE A 37 3.65 5.95 16.02
N GLY A 38 3.64 4.77 15.43
CA GLY A 38 3.28 4.59 14.04
C GLY A 38 2.97 3.14 13.68
N MET A 39 2.28 2.98 12.57
CA MET A 39 1.94 1.69 11.96
C MET A 39 2.68 1.53 10.64
N SER A 40 2.89 0.29 10.21
CA SER A 40 3.41 0.00 8.88
C SER A 40 2.25 -0.39 7.96
N THR A 41 2.14 0.31 6.83
CA THR A 41 1.16 -0.02 5.79
C THR A 41 1.39 -1.42 5.25
N ALA A 42 2.65 -1.80 4.99
CA ALA A 42 3.02 -3.13 4.51
C ALA A 42 2.56 -4.22 5.49
N LEU A 43 2.90 -4.10 6.79
CA LEU A 43 2.50 -5.10 7.78
C LEU A 43 0.97 -5.20 7.93
N LEU A 44 0.23 -4.08 7.85
CA LEU A 44 -1.23 -4.14 7.92
C LEU A 44 -1.84 -4.82 6.70
N HIS A 45 -1.35 -4.50 5.50
CA HIS A 45 -1.81 -5.09 4.24
C HIS A 45 -1.45 -6.57 4.10
N HIS A 46 -0.48 -7.05 4.87
CA HIS A 46 -0.08 -8.46 4.97
C HIS A 46 -0.55 -9.17 6.24
N ASN A 47 -1.50 -8.58 6.97
CA ASN A 47 -2.13 -9.28 8.07
C ASN A 47 -3.09 -10.35 7.51
N GLU A 48 -2.66 -11.61 7.54
CA GLU A 48 -3.39 -12.79 7.03
C GLU A 48 -4.78 -12.99 7.67
N LYS A 49 -5.04 -12.42 8.86
CA LYS A 49 -6.38 -12.44 9.45
C LYS A 49 -7.39 -11.62 8.63
N ASN A 50 -6.92 -10.56 7.99
CA ASN A 50 -7.74 -9.66 7.17
C ASN A 50 -7.57 -9.96 5.68
N PHE A 51 -6.34 -10.24 5.24
CA PHE A 51 -6.01 -10.50 3.84
C PHE A 51 -5.42 -11.90 3.68
N PRO A 52 -6.23 -12.97 3.63
CA PRO A 52 -5.72 -14.31 3.30
C PRO A 52 -4.98 -14.30 1.96
N ASP A 53 -3.88 -15.05 1.89
CA ASP A 53 -2.97 -15.08 0.75
C ASP A 53 -2.46 -13.68 0.41
N SER A 54 -1.99 -12.96 1.43
CA SER A 54 -1.79 -11.51 1.35
C SER A 54 -0.73 -11.10 0.34
N HIS A 55 0.20 -11.98 -0.03
CA HIS A 55 1.23 -11.69 -1.03
C HIS A 55 0.75 -11.95 -2.47
N GLU A 56 -0.41 -12.58 -2.65
CA GLU A 56 -0.99 -12.78 -3.97
C GLU A 56 -1.86 -11.60 -4.40
N PHE A 57 -1.81 -11.32 -5.70
CA PHE A 57 -2.66 -10.32 -6.33
C PHE A 57 -4.02 -10.96 -6.63
N ILE A 58 -5.00 -10.76 -5.73
CA ILE A 58 -6.34 -11.33 -5.84
C ILE A 58 -7.37 -10.20 -5.90
N PRO A 59 -7.67 -9.62 -7.10
CA PRO A 59 -8.69 -8.57 -7.26
C PRO A 59 -10.09 -8.99 -6.79
N GLU A 60 -10.39 -10.29 -6.86
CA GLU A 60 -11.70 -10.87 -6.57
C GLU A 60 -12.12 -10.65 -5.12
N ARG A 61 -11.15 -10.48 -4.20
CA ARG A 61 -11.44 -10.21 -2.77
C ARG A 61 -12.22 -8.92 -2.55
N TRP A 62 -12.27 -8.04 -3.54
CA TRP A 62 -12.94 -6.74 -3.50
C TRP A 62 -14.32 -6.74 -4.17
N LEU A 63 -14.77 -7.86 -4.75
CA LEU A 63 -16.02 -7.92 -5.51
C LEU A 63 -17.26 -8.06 -4.62
N ASP A 64 -17.13 -8.81 -3.52
CA ASP A 64 -18.22 -8.96 -2.55
C ASP A 64 -18.35 -7.68 -1.70
N PRO A 65 -19.53 -7.00 -1.71
CA PRO A 65 -19.69 -5.71 -1.03
C PRO A 65 -19.45 -5.75 0.49
N GLU A 66 -19.88 -6.81 1.16
CA GLU A 66 -19.75 -6.93 2.63
C GLU A 66 -18.30 -7.19 3.04
N LYS A 67 -17.63 -8.13 2.36
CA LYS A 67 -16.19 -8.36 2.52
C LYS A 67 -15.41 -7.09 2.19
N ARG A 68 -15.72 -6.42 1.08
CA ARG A 68 -15.07 -5.17 0.69
C ARG A 68 -15.20 -4.11 1.76
N LYS A 69 -16.40 -3.87 2.30
CA LYS A 69 -16.64 -2.90 3.37
C LYS A 69 -15.82 -3.20 4.62
N HIS A 70 -15.62 -4.48 4.95
CA HIS A 70 -14.73 -4.90 6.02
C HIS A 70 -13.25 -4.60 5.69
N LEU A 71 -12.76 -5.04 4.53
CA LEU A 71 -11.37 -4.89 4.11
C LEU A 71 -10.93 -3.44 3.91
N GLU A 72 -11.83 -2.58 3.43
CA GLU A 72 -11.56 -1.15 3.25
C GLU A 72 -11.22 -0.46 4.57
N LYS A 73 -11.59 -1.01 5.74
CA LYS A 73 -11.14 -0.52 7.05
C LYS A 73 -9.63 -0.61 7.22
N TYR A 74 -9.02 -1.64 6.65
CA TYR A 74 -7.57 -1.93 6.73
C TYR A 74 -6.78 -1.48 5.49
N MET A 75 -7.46 -0.96 4.46
CA MET A 75 -6.83 -0.34 3.30
C MET A 75 -6.27 1.04 3.70
N VAL A 76 -4.94 1.13 3.85
CA VAL A 76 -4.26 2.35 4.33
C VAL A 76 -3.12 2.82 3.41
N SER A 77 -3.13 2.46 2.11
CA SER A 77 -2.14 2.96 1.11
C SER A 77 -2.03 4.49 1.04
N PHE A 78 -3.10 5.19 1.44
CA PHE A 78 -3.16 6.66 1.50
C PHE A 78 -3.21 7.18 2.94
N ASN A 79 -2.85 6.38 3.94
CA ASN A 79 -3.13 6.61 5.36
C ASN A 79 -4.63 6.80 5.65
N LYS A 80 -4.96 7.07 6.92
CA LYS A 80 -6.30 7.39 7.40
C LYS A 80 -6.28 8.47 8.48
N GLY A 81 -7.45 9.02 8.77
CA GLY A 81 -7.64 10.05 9.80
C GLY A 81 -7.17 11.43 9.35
N SER A 82 -6.83 12.29 10.31
CA SER A 82 -6.50 13.71 10.10
C SER A 82 -5.22 13.98 9.28
N ARG A 83 -4.49 12.92 8.91
CA ARG A 83 -3.27 12.98 8.10
C ARG A 83 -3.35 12.04 6.89
N GLN A 84 -4.58 11.71 6.47
CA GLN A 84 -4.81 11.02 5.20
C GLN A 84 -4.24 11.84 4.04
N CYS A 85 -3.72 11.15 3.03
CA CYS A 85 -3.14 11.77 1.84
C CYS A 85 -4.16 12.72 1.19
N VAL A 86 -3.80 14.01 1.13
CA VAL A 86 -4.62 15.04 0.47
C VAL A 86 -4.78 14.78 -1.04
N GLY A 87 -3.78 14.14 -1.65
CA GLY A 87 -3.77 13.81 -3.08
C GLY A 87 -4.52 12.54 -3.45
N MET A 88 -5.18 11.84 -2.51
CA MET A 88 -5.82 10.54 -2.78
C MET A 88 -6.81 10.59 -3.95
N ASN A 89 -7.63 11.64 -4.05
CA ASN A 89 -8.61 11.75 -5.12
C ASN A 89 -7.95 12.00 -6.48
N LEU A 90 -6.92 12.85 -6.53
CA LEU A 90 -6.16 13.10 -7.75
C LEU A 90 -5.46 11.82 -8.22
N ALA A 91 -4.72 11.14 -7.34
CA ALA A 91 -4.01 9.90 -7.66
C ALA A 91 -4.97 8.81 -8.17
N ARG A 92 -6.16 8.67 -7.57
CA ARG A 92 -7.18 7.73 -8.04
C ARG A 92 -7.67 8.09 -9.45
N SER A 93 -7.94 9.37 -9.72
CA SER A 93 -8.33 9.84 -11.05
C SER A 93 -7.24 9.57 -12.08
N GLU A 94 -5.98 9.87 -11.77
CA GLU A 94 -4.84 9.61 -12.65
C GLU A 94 -4.72 8.12 -12.97
N ILE A 95 -4.83 7.23 -11.98
CA ILE A 95 -4.78 5.78 -12.20
C ILE A 95 -5.97 5.32 -13.07
N LEU A 96 -7.19 5.83 -12.81
CA LEU A 96 -8.39 5.48 -13.60
C LEU A 96 -8.34 5.98 -15.03
N LEU A 97 -7.59 7.05 -15.31
CA LEU A 97 -7.41 7.59 -16.64
C LEU A 97 -6.25 6.91 -17.37
N ALA A 98 -5.09 6.80 -16.73
CA ALA A 98 -3.87 6.30 -17.35
C ALA A 98 -3.89 4.79 -17.59
N LEU A 99 -4.26 4.00 -16.57
CA LEU A 99 -4.14 2.53 -16.64
C LEU A 99 -4.99 1.92 -17.76
N PRO A 100 -6.28 2.30 -17.95
CA PRO A 100 -7.06 1.78 -19.06
C PRO A 100 -6.51 2.20 -20.43
N ASN A 101 -5.92 3.39 -20.55
CA ASN A 101 -5.31 3.82 -21.81
C ASN A 101 -4.06 3.01 -22.15
N ILE A 102 -3.22 2.69 -21.15
CA ILE A 102 -2.06 1.81 -21.33
C ILE A 102 -2.53 0.42 -21.80
N VAL A 103 -3.42 -0.22 -21.04
CA VAL A 103 -3.86 -1.60 -21.31
C VAL A 103 -4.63 -1.73 -22.63
N ARG A 104 -5.36 -0.70 -23.06
CA ARG A 104 -6.15 -0.76 -24.30
C ARG A 104 -5.36 -0.45 -25.57
N ARG A 105 -4.26 0.30 -25.46
CA ARG A 105 -3.54 0.86 -26.62
C ARG A 105 -2.19 0.20 -26.86
N LEU A 106 -1.60 -0.40 -25.83
CA LEU A 106 -0.29 -1.03 -25.91
C LEU A 106 -0.47 -2.53 -25.74
N ASP A 107 0.23 -3.29 -26.57
CA ASP A 107 0.47 -4.72 -26.32
C ASP A 107 1.75 -4.84 -25.51
N LEU A 108 1.67 -5.46 -24.33
CA LEU A 108 2.73 -5.46 -23.33
C LEU A 108 3.11 -6.89 -22.97
N GLU A 109 4.37 -7.24 -23.19
CA GLU A 109 4.96 -8.52 -22.75
C GLU A 109 6.05 -8.25 -21.71
N LEU A 110 6.09 -9.02 -20.61
CA LEU A 110 7.14 -8.89 -19.61
C LEU A 110 8.51 -9.23 -20.23
N TYR A 111 9.49 -8.35 -20.04
CA TYR A 111 10.85 -8.54 -20.49
C TYR A 111 11.78 -8.70 -19.29
N GLU A 112 12.36 -9.89 -19.11
CA GLU A 112 13.32 -10.17 -18.03
C GLU A 112 12.86 -9.59 -16.66
N THR A 113 11.56 -9.71 -16.37
CA THR A 113 10.93 -9.19 -15.16
C THR A 113 10.37 -10.35 -14.37
N THR A 114 10.71 -10.42 -13.09
CA THR A 114 10.18 -11.42 -12.16
C THR A 114 9.48 -10.74 -11.00
N ARG A 115 8.84 -11.53 -10.12
CA ARG A 115 8.19 -11.01 -8.92
C ARG A 115 9.17 -10.24 -8.02
N GLU A 116 10.44 -10.63 -8.01
CA GLU A 116 11.46 -9.98 -7.19
C GLU A 116 11.77 -8.53 -7.63
N ASP A 117 11.41 -8.14 -8.85
CA ASP A 117 11.54 -6.75 -9.33
C ASP A 117 10.50 -5.81 -8.71
N VAL A 118 9.47 -6.36 -8.04
CA VAL A 118 8.40 -5.59 -7.38
C VAL A 118 8.19 -5.95 -5.91
N THR A 119 8.80 -7.03 -5.42
CA THR A 119 8.75 -7.41 -4.00
C THR A 119 9.50 -6.38 -3.15
N LEU A 120 8.82 -5.83 -2.13
CA LEU A 120 9.44 -5.00 -1.11
C LEU A 120 10.59 -5.75 -0.42
N ALA A 121 11.82 -5.27 -0.59
CA ALA A 121 13.02 -5.75 0.10
C ALA A 121 13.61 -4.69 1.04
N HIS A 122 13.47 -3.41 0.69
CA HIS A 122 13.99 -2.29 1.47
C HIS A 122 12.92 -1.22 1.66
N ASP A 123 12.79 -0.72 2.89
CA ASP A 123 11.92 0.41 3.23
C ASP A 123 12.78 1.66 3.40
N LEU A 124 12.73 2.55 2.39
CA LEU A 124 13.46 3.82 2.36
C LEU A 124 12.45 4.95 2.15
N PHE A 125 11.49 5.06 3.06
CA PHE A 125 10.25 5.85 2.93
C PHE A 125 9.24 5.24 1.96
N LEU A 126 9.68 4.91 0.75
CA LEU A 126 8.97 4.13 -0.26
C LEU A 126 9.47 2.68 -0.30
N PRO A 127 8.66 1.74 -0.82
CA PRO A 127 9.08 0.36 -0.98
C PRO A 127 10.03 0.22 -2.16
N PHE A 128 11.20 -0.36 -1.91
CA PHE A 128 12.18 -0.68 -2.94
C PHE A 128 12.39 -2.18 -3.05
N ALA A 129 12.54 -2.65 -4.30
CA ALA A 129 12.98 -4.00 -4.60
C ALA A 129 14.44 -4.22 -4.17
N ARG A 130 14.88 -5.49 -4.18
CA ARG A 130 16.25 -5.85 -3.83
C ARG A 130 17.24 -5.11 -4.74
N GLU A 131 18.41 -4.76 -4.20
CA GLU A 131 19.48 -4.16 -4.99
C GLU A 131 19.85 -5.01 -6.22
N GLY A 132 20.18 -4.34 -7.33
CA GLY A 132 20.49 -4.97 -8.62
C GLY A 132 19.27 -5.27 -9.51
N ARG A 133 18.04 -5.06 -9.01
CA ARG A 133 16.81 -5.15 -9.82
C ARG A 133 16.66 -3.94 -10.73
N LYS A 134 16.02 -4.16 -11.89
CA LYS A 134 15.78 -3.10 -12.90
C LYS A 134 14.34 -2.60 -12.89
N GLY A 135 13.51 -3.11 -11.98
CA GLY A 135 12.08 -2.82 -11.93
C GLY A 135 11.32 -3.52 -13.06
N VAL A 136 10.06 -3.12 -13.25
CA VAL A 136 9.19 -3.69 -14.29
C VAL A 136 9.68 -3.22 -15.66
N ARG A 137 10.04 -4.17 -16.51
CA ARG A 137 10.40 -3.96 -17.90
C ARG A 137 9.47 -4.74 -18.81
N VAL A 138 9.08 -4.11 -19.91
CA VAL A 138 8.15 -4.68 -20.88
C VAL A 138 8.63 -4.40 -22.29
N LEU A 139 8.34 -5.32 -23.21
CA LEU A 139 8.34 -5.05 -24.64
C LEU A 139 7.01 -4.41 -25.00
N VAL A 140 7.04 -3.47 -25.95
CA VAL A 140 5.84 -2.83 -26.50
C VAL A 140 5.72 -3.24 -27.96
N GLY A 141 4.68 -4.02 -28.27
CA GLY A 141 4.36 -4.51 -29.60
C GLY A 141 3.52 -3.54 -30.44
#